data_AF-A0A7S0XB62-F1
#
_entry.id   AF-A0A7S0XB62-F1
#
_cell.length_a   1.000
_cell.length_b   1.000
_cell.length_c   1.000
_cell.angle_alpha   90.00
_cell.angle_beta   90.00
_cell.angle_gamma   90.00
#
_symmetry.space_group_name_H-M   'P 1'
#
loop_
_entity.id
_entity.type
_entity.pdbx_description
1 polymer ?
#
loop_
_entity_poly.entity_id
_entity_poly.type
_entity_poly.pdbx_seq_one_letter_code
_entity_poly.pdbx_strand_id
1 'polypeptide(L)'
;MSQHVGARLLELMKPEAGVSQAGRVVPQGSHLHDLHSASVNPHAAGIDTAGFREESDTMGSVQVPADKYWGAQTQRSLQNFKIGGEKMPVEMLRALAIVKHAAATVNEQLGKLDGRRAEAIRVAAREVIQGKLDDHFPLVVWQTGSGTQTNMNVNEVISNRAIEMLGGVVGSKEPVHPNDHVNMSQSSNDVFPTAMSVATAYEVQEALMPGLRVLRQELEAKSEEWAHIVKIGRTHLMDAVPITLGQEFGGYAQQTRNSLIRAKGAMVHLTELAIGGTAVGRHQ
;
A
#
# COMPACT_ATOMS: atom_id res chain seq x y z
N MET A 1 -9.43 -20.31 9.58
CA MET A 1 -8.12 -19.71 9.21
C MET A 1 -8.24 -18.33 8.56
N SER A 2 -9.15 -18.08 7.61
CA SER A 2 -9.32 -16.77 6.92
C SER A 2 -9.54 -15.55 7.84
N GLN A 3 -10.39 -15.66 8.89
CA GLN A 3 -10.63 -14.53 9.82
C GLN A 3 -9.40 -14.12 10.66
N HIS A 4 -8.46 -15.04 10.92
CA HIS A 4 -7.28 -14.75 11.76
C HIS A 4 -6.13 -14.13 10.94
N VAL A 5 -6.01 -14.47 9.66
CA VAL A 5 -5.02 -13.86 8.76
C VAL A 5 -5.41 -12.42 8.43
N GLY A 6 -6.69 -12.16 8.15
CA GLY A 6 -7.21 -10.81 7.91
C GLY A 6 -7.02 -9.86 9.10
N ALA A 7 -7.27 -10.34 10.34
CA ALA A 7 -7.09 -9.53 11.55
C ALA A 7 -5.63 -9.11 11.78
N ARG A 8 -4.67 -10.03 11.52
CA ARG A 8 -3.24 -9.78 11.70
C ARG A 8 -2.64 -8.90 10.59
N LEU A 9 -3.16 -9.02 9.37
CA LEU A 9 -2.89 -8.09 8.25
C LEU A 9 -3.33 -6.67 8.60
N LEU A 10 -4.56 -6.51 9.10
CA LEU A 10 -5.10 -5.20 9.50
C LEU A 10 -4.33 -4.60 10.67
N GLU A 11 -3.89 -5.40 11.64
CA GLU A 11 -3.06 -4.95 12.76
C GLU A 11 -1.71 -4.38 12.29
N LEU A 12 -1.04 -5.04 11.34
CA LEU A 12 0.22 -4.55 10.76
C LEU A 12 0.04 -3.22 10.01
N MET A 13 -1.16 -2.93 9.50
CA MET A 13 -1.47 -1.68 8.79
C MET A 13 -1.96 -0.56 9.70
N LYS A 14 -2.11 -0.81 11.00
CA LYS A 14 -2.46 0.26 11.94
C LYS A 14 -1.21 1.12 12.19
N PRO A 15 -1.33 2.46 12.10
CA PRO A 15 -0.27 3.34 12.58
C PRO A 15 0.02 3.05 14.07
N GLU A 16 1.25 3.28 14.52
CA GLU A 16 1.56 3.23 15.95
C GLU A 16 0.67 4.20 16.74
N ALA A 17 0.35 3.83 17.99
CA ALA A 17 -0.49 4.64 18.87
C ALA A 17 0.09 6.06 18.98
N GLY A 18 -0.65 7.05 18.48
CA GLY A 18 -0.24 8.47 18.45
C GLY A 18 -0.11 9.08 17.06
N VAL A 19 -0.11 8.29 15.99
CA VAL A 19 -0.19 8.82 14.61
C VAL A 19 -1.67 8.98 14.23
N SER A 20 -2.12 10.22 14.22
CA SER A 20 -3.51 10.60 13.90
C SER A 20 -3.89 10.18 12.48
N GLN A 21 -4.99 9.42 12.33
CA GLN A 21 -5.66 9.20 11.04
C GLN A 21 -6.56 10.38 10.61
N ALA A 22 -6.39 11.57 11.20
CA ALA A 22 -7.24 12.74 10.93
C ALA A 22 -7.22 13.25 9.47
N GLY A 23 -6.42 12.66 8.58
CA GLY A 23 -6.39 12.98 7.15
C GLY A 23 -7.25 12.10 6.23
N ARG A 24 -7.90 11.03 6.72
CA ARG A 24 -8.62 10.07 5.84
C ARG A 24 -10.12 10.35 5.66
N VAL A 25 -10.69 11.21 6.50
CA VAL A 25 -11.95 11.89 6.23
C VAL A 25 -11.57 13.31 5.84
N VAL A 26 -12.00 13.77 4.67
CA VAL A 26 -11.69 15.10 4.11
C VAL A 26 -11.70 16.16 5.23
N PRO A 27 -10.54 16.76 5.58
CA PRO A 27 -10.51 17.82 6.55
C PRO A 27 -11.24 19.04 5.99
N GLN A 28 -12.02 19.71 6.85
CA GLN A 28 -12.53 21.05 6.54
C GLN A 28 -11.35 21.94 6.14
N GLY A 29 -11.48 22.60 4.98
CA GLY A 29 -10.36 23.30 4.35
C GLY A 29 -9.68 24.33 5.25
N SER A 30 -8.35 24.29 5.30
CA SER A 30 -7.48 25.47 5.40
C SER A 30 -5.99 25.11 5.33
N HIS A 31 -5.29 25.88 4.50
CA HIS A 31 -3.88 26.30 4.50
C HIS A 31 -2.73 25.27 4.57
N LEU A 32 -2.02 25.19 3.44
CA LEU A 32 -0.66 24.68 3.27
C LEU A 32 0.36 25.66 3.87
N HIS A 33 1.14 25.21 4.85
CA HIS A 33 2.47 25.76 5.16
C HIS A 33 3.39 24.64 5.66
N ASP A 34 4.34 24.28 4.79
CA ASP A 34 5.80 24.19 4.99
C ASP A 34 6.46 23.62 6.27
N LEU A 35 7.48 22.79 5.98
CA LEU A 35 8.72 22.43 6.70
C LEU A 35 8.72 21.26 7.69
N HIS A 36 9.49 20.20 7.37
CA HIS A 36 10.86 20.09 7.89
C HIS A 36 11.71 19.03 7.17
N SER A 37 12.98 19.40 7.01
CA SER A 37 14.11 18.64 6.48
C SER A 37 14.50 17.45 7.35
N ALA A 38 14.66 16.27 6.74
CA ALA A 38 15.33 15.14 7.37
C ALA A 38 16.83 15.17 7.03
N SER A 39 17.67 15.01 8.06
CA SER A 39 19.13 15.01 7.97
C SER A 39 19.64 13.78 7.21
N VAL A 40 20.42 14.03 6.16
CA VAL A 40 21.16 13.00 5.43
C VAL A 40 22.39 12.61 6.24
N ASN A 41 22.53 11.33 6.58
CA ASN A 41 23.78 10.76 7.08
C ASN A 41 24.44 10.00 5.92
N PRO A 42 25.57 10.48 5.36
CA PRO A 42 26.30 9.71 4.35
C PRO A 42 27.26 8.75 5.05
N HIS A 43 27.11 7.44 4.84
CA HIS A 43 28.15 6.48 5.19
C HIS A 43 28.76 5.82 3.96
N ALA A 44 30.09 5.82 3.98
CA ALA A 44 30.99 5.79 2.85
C ALA A 44 31.63 4.41 2.68
N ALA A 45 31.18 3.69 1.66
CA ALA A 45 31.99 2.76 0.89
C ALA A 45 31.34 2.65 -0.50
N GLY A 46 32.03 3.12 -1.55
CA GLY A 46 31.53 3.06 -2.93
C GLY A 46 30.67 4.23 -3.41
N ILE A 47 30.65 5.36 -2.69
CA ILE A 47 30.02 6.61 -3.15
C ILE A 47 31.04 7.40 -3.99
N ASP A 48 30.73 7.67 -5.25
CA ASP A 48 31.52 8.59 -6.08
C ASP A 48 31.28 10.04 -5.63
N THR A 49 32.26 10.90 -5.88
CA THR A 49 32.27 12.36 -5.68
C THR A 49 31.00 13.07 -6.17
N ALA A 50 30.25 12.48 -7.11
CA ALA A 50 28.99 12.97 -7.63
C ALA A 50 27.74 12.60 -6.79
N GLY A 51 27.87 11.86 -5.69
CA GLY A 51 26.75 11.49 -4.81
C GLY A 51 25.97 10.24 -5.26
N PHE A 52 26.58 9.37 -6.06
CA PHE A 52 26.00 8.12 -6.54
C PHE A 52 26.74 6.90 -5.98
N ARG A 53 26.04 5.78 -5.82
CA ARG A 53 26.62 4.45 -5.64
C ARG A 53 26.42 3.61 -6.89
N GLU A 54 27.32 2.67 -7.11
CA GLU A 54 27.16 1.66 -8.14
C GLU A 54 26.33 0.48 -7.63
N GLU A 55 25.31 0.09 -8.40
CA GLU A 55 24.52 -1.13 -8.20
C GLU A 55 24.59 -1.97 -9.47
N SER A 56 24.45 -3.28 -9.34
CA SER A 56 24.49 -4.20 -10.47
C SER A 56 23.33 -5.19 -10.49
N ASP A 57 22.93 -5.57 -11.69
CA ASP A 57 22.05 -6.68 -12.01
C ASP A 57 22.63 -7.49 -13.19
N THR A 58 21.87 -8.42 -13.75
CA THR A 58 22.31 -9.26 -14.88
C THR A 58 22.58 -8.47 -16.17
N MET A 59 22.13 -7.21 -16.27
CA MET A 59 22.41 -6.32 -17.39
C MET A 59 23.66 -5.45 -17.16
N GLY A 60 24.35 -5.63 -16.03
CA GLY A 60 25.57 -4.92 -15.66
C GLY A 60 25.35 -3.85 -14.60
N SER A 61 26.29 -2.91 -14.51
CA SER A 61 26.25 -1.82 -13.54
C SER A 61 25.27 -0.69 -13.92
N VAL A 62 24.80 0.04 -12.91
CA VAL A 62 24.02 1.27 -13.04
C VAL A 62 24.25 2.18 -11.82
N GLN A 63 24.30 3.49 -12.04
CA GLN A 63 24.48 4.48 -10.98
C GLN A 63 23.14 4.80 -10.30
N VAL A 64 23.12 4.73 -8.97
CA VAL A 64 21.95 4.98 -8.13
C VAL A 64 22.28 6.09 -7.12
N PRO A 65 21.40 7.08 -6.89
CA PRO A 65 21.66 8.11 -5.87
C PRO A 65 21.98 7.49 -4.50
N ALA A 66 23.07 7.95 -3.88
CA ALA A 66 23.58 7.36 -2.63
C ALA A 66 22.63 7.53 -1.45
N ASP A 67 21.76 8.55 -1.49
CA ASP A 67 20.73 8.84 -0.49
C ASP A 67 19.45 8.00 -0.65
N LYS A 68 19.41 7.04 -1.60
CA LYS A 68 18.21 6.26 -1.93
C LYS A 68 18.40 4.76 -1.78
N TYR A 69 17.53 4.06 -1.06
CA TYR A 69 17.66 2.61 -0.85
C TYR A 69 17.26 1.71 -2.04
N TRP A 70 16.67 2.20 -3.12
CA TRP A 70 16.33 1.32 -4.26
C TRP A 70 17.58 0.85 -5.02
N GLY A 71 17.51 -0.23 -5.79
CA GLY A 71 18.67 -0.84 -6.42
C GLY A 71 18.70 -0.72 -7.95
N ALA A 72 19.47 -1.61 -8.58
CA ALA A 72 19.70 -1.60 -10.02
C ALA A 72 18.41 -1.73 -10.85
N GLN A 73 17.52 -2.67 -10.48
CA GLN A 73 16.32 -2.93 -11.29
C GLN A 73 15.34 -1.76 -11.21
N THR A 74 15.20 -1.14 -10.04
CA THR A 74 14.39 0.08 -9.89
C THR A 74 14.97 1.21 -10.72
N GLN A 75 16.29 1.41 -10.67
CA GLN A 75 16.94 2.49 -11.42
C GLN A 75 16.79 2.32 -12.93
N ARG A 76 16.93 1.09 -13.45
CA ARG A 76 16.68 0.79 -14.86
C ARG A 76 15.21 0.98 -15.22
N SER A 77 14.28 0.54 -14.35
CA SER A 77 12.85 0.75 -14.59
C SER A 77 12.51 2.23 -14.68
N LEU A 78 13.07 3.06 -13.80
CA LEU A 78 12.88 4.51 -13.82
C LEU A 78 13.39 5.14 -15.13
N GLN A 79 14.47 4.61 -15.70
CA GLN A 79 15.02 5.07 -16.97
C GLN A 79 14.21 4.60 -18.19
N ASN A 80 13.64 3.39 -18.12
CA ASN A 80 12.93 2.76 -19.24
C ASN A 80 11.45 3.17 -19.33
N PHE A 81 10.79 3.40 -18.19
CA PHE A 81 9.36 3.69 -18.13
C PHE A 81 9.10 5.16 -17.79
N LYS A 82 9.44 6.05 -18.73
CA LYS A 82 9.17 7.50 -18.62
C LYS A 82 7.80 7.84 -19.20
N ILE A 83 6.75 7.23 -18.64
CA ILE A 83 5.38 7.32 -19.14
C ILE A 83 4.49 7.88 -18.03
N GLY A 84 3.74 8.95 -18.33
CA GLY A 84 2.85 9.60 -17.37
C GLY A 84 3.57 10.31 -16.22
N GLY A 85 2.85 10.52 -15.13
CA GLY A 85 3.38 11.11 -13.88
C GLY A 85 2.81 10.46 -12.61
N GLU A 86 1.87 9.52 -12.77
CA GLU A 86 1.22 8.80 -11.70
C GLU A 86 2.20 7.77 -11.12
N LYS A 87 2.70 8.05 -9.92
CA LYS A 87 3.48 7.07 -9.14
C LYS A 87 2.59 5.96 -8.61
N MET A 88 3.21 4.84 -8.28
CA MET A 88 2.49 3.75 -7.65
C MET A 88 1.83 4.22 -6.33
N PRO A 89 0.54 3.94 -6.08
CA PRO A 89 -0.14 4.38 -4.86
C PRO A 89 0.58 3.88 -3.60
N VAL A 90 0.66 4.73 -2.57
CA VAL A 90 1.36 4.39 -1.31
C VAL A 90 0.73 3.20 -0.61
N GLU A 91 -0.59 2.99 -0.78
CA GLU A 91 -1.32 1.83 -0.28
C GLU A 91 -0.79 0.52 -0.88
N MET A 92 -0.41 0.52 -2.16
CA MET A 92 0.20 -0.63 -2.82
C MET A 92 1.60 -0.91 -2.27
N LEU A 93 2.40 0.13 -2.03
CA LEU A 93 3.75 0.00 -1.46
C LEU A 93 3.69 -0.58 -0.04
N ARG A 94 2.79 -0.05 0.79
CA ARG A 94 2.54 -0.57 2.14
C ARG A 94 2.07 -2.02 2.09
N ALA A 95 1.12 -2.35 1.20
CA ALA A 95 0.63 -3.72 1.05
C ALA A 95 1.73 -4.70 0.64
N LEU A 96 2.59 -4.34 -0.31
CA LEU A 96 3.77 -5.13 -0.69
C LEU A 96 4.70 -5.35 0.51
N ALA A 97 4.98 -4.30 1.28
CA ALA A 97 5.83 -4.42 2.46
C ALA A 97 5.25 -5.35 3.53
N ILE A 98 3.92 -5.38 3.71
CA ILE A 98 3.28 -6.35 4.61
C ILE A 98 3.48 -7.78 4.11
N VAL A 99 3.36 -8.00 2.80
CA VAL A 99 3.65 -9.32 2.20
C VAL A 99 5.10 -9.71 2.48
N LYS A 100 6.07 -8.79 2.37
CA LYS A 100 7.48 -9.06 2.69
C LYS A 100 7.70 -9.36 4.17
N HIS A 101 7.05 -8.62 5.06
CA HIS A 101 7.09 -8.89 6.50
C HIS A 101 6.54 -10.29 6.84
N ALA A 102 5.38 -10.64 6.28
CA ALA A 102 4.75 -11.94 6.49
C ALA A 102 5.61 -13.08 5.92
N ALA A 103 6.16 -12.91 4.71
CA ALA A 103 7.03 -13.89 4.07
C ALA A 103 8.31 -14.12 4.88
N ALA A 104 8.97 -13.07 5.39
CA ALA A 104 10.13 -13.22 6.25
C ALA A 104 9.80 -13.97 7.55
N THR A 105 8.64 -13.69 8.16
CA THR A 105 8.16 -14.40 9.35
C THR A 105 7.97 -15.89 9.08
N VAL A 106 7.29 -16.24 7.98
CA VAL A 106 7.02 -17.64 7.63
C VAL A 106 8.30 -18.37 7.22
N ASN A 107 9.19 -17.74 6.45
CA ASN A 107 10.45 -18.35 6.05
C ASN A 107 11.39 -18.61 7.25
N GLU A 108 11.39 -17.74 8.27
CA GLU A 108 12.09 -18.01 9.54
C GLU A 108 11.49 -19.21 10.28
N GLN A 109 10.16 -19.25 10.43
CA GLN A 109 9.46 -20.36 11.10
C GLN A 109 9.68 -21.72 10.40
N LEU A 110 9.86 -21.71 9.07
CA LEU A 110 10.18 -22.88 8.27
C LEU A 110 11.68 -23.20 8.24
N GLY A 111 12.53 -22.43 8.92
CA GLY A 111 13.98 -22.61 8.94
C GLY A 111 14.69 -22.30 7.63
N LYS A 112 14.03 -21.63 6.67
CA LYS A 112 14.60 -21.23 5.37
C LYS A 112 15.40 -19.92 5.45
N LEU A 113 15.09 -19.07 6.43
CA LEU A 113 15.74 -17.78 6.65
C LEU A 113 16.21 -17.69 8.10
N ASP A 114 17.46 -17.26 8.32
CA ASP A 114 17.97 -17.09 9.68
C ASP A 114 17.31 -15.90 10.39
N GLY A 115 17.19 -16.00 11.72
CA GLY A 115 16.46 -15.00 12.50
C GLY A 115 17.06 -13.59 12.47
N ARG A 116 18.38 -13.47 12.27
CA ARG A 116 19.04 -12.15 12.17
C ARG A 116 18.62 -11.43 10.89
N ARG A 117 18.63 -12.11 9.74
CA ARG A 117 18.12 -11.56 8.48
C ARG A 117 16.61 -11.34 8.53
N ALA A 118 15.86 -12.30 9.06
CA ALA A 118 14.41 -12.22 9.14
C ALA A 118 13.94 -11.00 9.94
N GLU A 119 14.58 -10.72 11.09
CA GLU A 119 14.24 -9.56 11.90
C GLU A 119 14.59 -8.24 11.18
N ALA A 120 15.77 -8.13 10.59
CA ALA A 120 16.15 -6.92 9.85
C ALA A 120 15.18 -6.64 8.68
N ILE A 121 14.75 -7.67 7.96
CA ILE A 121 13.74 -7.55 6.89
C ILE A 121 12.39 -7.09 7.46
N ARG A 122 11.93 -7.67 8.58
CA ARG A 122 10.67 -7.26 9.21
C ARG A 122 10.70 -5.80 9.68
N VAL A 123 11.81 -5.36 10.28
CA VAL A 123 11.97 -3.97 10.75
C VAL A 123 11.98 -3.01 9.56
N ALA A 124 12.77 -3.29 8.51
CA ALA A 124 12.79 -2.48 7.29
C ALA A 124 11.42 -2.45 6.58
N ALA A 125 10.74 -3.59 6.49
CA ALA A 125 9.38 -3.66 5.94
C ALA A 125 8.39 -2.80 6.76
N ARG A 126 8.52 -2.80 8.09
CA ARG A 126 7.69 -1.96 8.97
C ARG A 126 7.93 -0.47 8.73
N GLU A 127 9.16 -0.05 8.47
CA GLU A 127 9.44 1.35 8.11
C GLU A 127 8.75 1.77 6.81
N VAL A 128 8.67 0.87 5.80
CA VAL A 128 7.88 1.11 4.57
C VAL A 128 6.39 1.20 4.91
N ILE A 129 5.86 0.29 5.73
CA ILE A 129 4.44 0.30 6.14
C ILE A 129 4.08 1.61 6.85
N GLN A 130 5.00 2.14 7.66
CA GLN A 130 4.85 3.38 8.41
C GLN A 130 5.05 4.65 7.57
N GLY A 131 5.41 4.53 6.29
CA GLY A 131 5.65 5.66 5.39
C GLY A 131 6.99 6.38 5.60
N LYS A 132 7.90 5.81 6.40
CA LYS A 132 9.22 6.42 6.66
C LYS A 132 10.14 6.41 5.44
N LEU A 133 9.81 5.60 4.43
CA LEU A 133 10.62 5.35 3.26
C LEU A 133 9.91 5.71 1.94
N ASP A 134 8.85 6.52 1.97
CA ASP A 134 8.03 6.84 0.79
C ASP A 134 8.86 7.46 -0.37
N ASP A 135 9.90 8.21 -0.05
CA ASP A 135 10.81 8.84 -1.02
C ASP A 135 11.75 7.86 -1.76
N HIS A 136 11.65 6.56 -1.48
CA HIS A 136 12.45 5.50 -2.10
C HIS A 136 11.67 4.67 -3.15
N PHE A 137 10.47 5.11 -3.52
CA PHE A 137 9.61 4.43 -4.49
C PHE A 137 9.27 5.34 -5.69
N PRO A 138 10.20 5.48 -6.65
CA PRO A 138 10.06 6.47 -7.72
C PRO A 138 9.21 5.99 -8.90
N LEU A 139 8.83 4.71 -8.95
CA LEU A 139 8.25 4.09 -10.13
C LEU A 139 6.81 4.53 -10.40
N VAL A 140 6.51 4.67 -11.69
CA VAL A 140 5.19 5.02 -12.21
C VAL A 140 4.26 3.80 -12.29
N VAL A 141 2.95 4.05 -12.36
CA VAL A 141 1.93 3.03 -12.62
C VAL A 141 2.17 2.32 -13.95
N TRP A 142 2.63 3.06 -14.95
CA TRP A 142 2.81 2.62 -16.33
C TRP A 142 4.13 1.84 -16.53
N GLN A 143 4.20 0.66 -15.92
CA GLN A 143 5.34 -0.28 -15.97
C GLN A 143 4.92 -1.65 -16.56
N THR A 144 5.65 -2.74 -16.28
CA THR A 144 5.19 -4.08 -16.69
C THR A 144 3.82 -4.43 -16.09
N GLY A 145 3.00 -5.14 -16.85
CA GLY A 145 1.64 -5.53 -16.43
C GLY A 145 1.59 -6.48 -15.24
N SER A 146 2.68 -7.19 -14.93
CA SER A 146 2.76 -8.06 -13.74
C SER A 146 3.21 -7.34 -12.46
N GLY A 147 3.54 -6.04 -12.54
CA GLY A 147 4.03 -5.27 -11.39
C GLY A 147 5.42 -5.68 -10.88
N THR A 148 6.19 -6.40 -11.70
CA THR A 148 7.51 -6.93 -11.32
C THR A 148 8.46 -5.83 -10.86
N GLN A 149 8.49 -4.66 -11.53
CA GLN A 149 9.43 -3.61 -11.16
C GLN A 149 9.08 -2.99 -9.79
N THR A 150 7.81 -2.75 -9.46
CA THR A 150 7.44 -2.35 -8.09
C THR A 150 7.73 -3.44 -7.04
N ASN A 151 7.49 -4.72 -7.35
CA ASN A 151 7.87 -5.81 -6.43
C ASN A 151 9.38 -5.78 -6.14
N MET A 152 10.19 -5.62 -7.18
CA MET A 152 11.64 -5.49 -7.05
C MET A 152 12.06 -4.20 -6.33
N ASN A 153 11.37 -3.09 -6.56
CA ASN A 153 11.63 -1.85 -5.84
C ASN A 153 11.45 -2.02 -4.33
N VAL A 154 10.37 -2.68 -3.90
CA VAL A 154 10.15 -3.00 -2.48
C VAL A 154 11.21 -3.97 -1.96
N ASN A 155 11.58 -4.99 -2.75
CA ASN A 155 12.65 -5.92 -2.37
C ASN A 155 14.00 -5.20 -2.17
N GLU A 156 14.39 -4.34 -3.11
CA GLU A 156 15.67 -3.61 -3.08
C GLU A 156 15.71 -2.60 -1.93
N VAL A 157 14.64 -1.83 -1.70
CA VAL A 157 14.57 -0.88 -0.58
C VAL A 157 14.67 -1.59 0.77
N ILE A 158 13.89 -2.66 0.97
CA ILE A 158 13.93 -3.44 2.22
C ILE A 158 15.30 -4.11 2.41
N SER A 159 15.87 -4.68 1.35
CA SER A 159 17.20 -5.30 1.36
C SER A 159 18.27 -4.29 1.79
N ASN A 160 18.36 -3.15 1.11
CA ASN A 160 19.38 -2.15 1.38
C ASN A 160 19.21 -1.51 2.76
N ARG A 161 17.98 -1.28 3.22
CA ARG A 161 17.73 -0.80 4.58
C ARG A 161 18.10 -1.84 5.63
N ALA A 162 17.81 -3.12 5.40
CA ALA A 162 18.21 -4.21 6.29
C ALA A 162 19.74 -4.39 6.33
N ILE A 163 20.43 -4.22 5.20
CA ILE A 163 21.91 -4.24 5.12
C ILE A 163 22.50 -3.16 6.01
N GLU A 164 21.99 -1.93 5.90
CA GLU A 164 22.45 -0.81 6.71
C GLU A 164 22.25 -1.07 8.21
N MET A 165 21.06 -1.56 8.62
CA MET A 165 20.78 -1.93 10.02
C MET A 165 21.75 -2.98 10.56
N LEU A 166 22.27 -3.85 9.68
CA LEU A 166 23.21 -4.91 10.03
C LEU A 166 24.68 -4.48 9.93
N GLY A 167 24.95 -3.21 9.61
CA GLY A 167 26.29 -2.65 9.46
C GLY A 167 27.01 -3.06 8.18
N GLY A 168 26.26 -3.53 7.16
CA GLY A 168 26.81 -3.87 5.84
C GLY A 168 26.92 -2.66 4.91
N VAL A 169 27.34 -2.92 3.67
CA VAL A 169 27.50 -1.89 2.64
C VAL A 169 26.26 -1.89 1.74
N VAL A 170 25.51 -0.78 1.74
CA VAL A 170 24.32 -0.61 0.89
C VAL A 170 24.66 -0.86 -0.58
N GLY A 171 23.85 -1.66 -1.27
CA GLY A 171 24.05 -2.08 -2.65
C GLY A 171 24.93 -3.32 -2.85
N SER A 172 25.64 -3.77 -1.82
CA SER A 172 26.42 -5.01 -1.87
C SER A 172 25.57 -6.28 -1.98
N LYS A 173 24.27 -6.17 -1.62
CA LYS A 173 23.33 -7.29 -1.47
C LYS A 173 23.71 -8.29 -0.37
N GLU A 174 24.66 -7.91 0.49
CA GLU A 174 25.12 -8.68 1.65
C GLU A 174 24.97 -7.86 2.94
N PRO A 175 24.47 -8.45 4.04
CA PRO A 175 24.08 -9.85 4.19
C PRO A 175 22.67 -10.17 3.65
N VAL A 176 21.91 -9.19 3.15
CA VAL A 176 20.49 -9.37 2.77
C VAL A 176 20.29 -9.17 1.26
N HIS A 177 20.30 -10.24 0.48
CA HIS A 177 19.99 -10.20 -0.95
C HIS A 177 18.49 -9.94 -1.24
N PRO A 178 18.14 -9.06 -2.21
CA PRO A 178 16.75 -8.71 -2.50
C PRO A 178 15.92 -9.86 -3.06
N ASN A 179 16.50 -10.77 -3.86
CA ASN A 179 15.77 -11.93 -4.37
C ASN A 179 15.80 -13.09 -3.38
N ASP A 180 17.00 -13.54 -3.03
CA ASP A 180 17.25 -14.76 -2.27
C ASP A 180 16.72 -14.69 -0.84
N HIS A 181 16.64 -13.50 -0.24
CA HIS A 181 16.12 -13.32 1.13
C HIS A 181 14.79 -12.58 1.17
N VAL A 182 14.68 -11.37 0.60
CA VAL A 182 13.44 -10.57 0.69
C VAL A 182 12.32 -11.15 -0.18
N ASN A 183 12.65 -11.65 -1.37
CA ASN A 183 11.72 -12.31 -2.29
C ASN A 183 11.72 -13.85 -2.14
N MET A 184 12.26 -14.38 -1.03
CA MET A 184 12.30 -15.83 -0.80
C MET A 184 10.89 -16.43 -0.80
N SER A 185 10.73 -17.56 -1.50
CA SER A 185 9.47 -18.30 -1.66
C SER A 185 8.35 -17.52 -2.36
N GLN A 186 8.68 -16.52 -3.19
CA GLN A 186 7.72 -15.60 -3.82
C GLN A 186 7.96 -15.43 -5.32
N SER A 187 6.92 -15.02 -6.05
CA SER A 187 7.01 -14.50 -7.42
C SER A 187 6.35 -13.12 -7.48
N SER A 188 6.73 -12.27 -8.43
CA SER A 188 5.92 -11.06 -8.70
C SER A 188 4.47 -11.41 -9.05
N ASN A 189 4.27 -12.56 -9.70
CA ASN A 189 2.97 -12.99 -10.23
C ASN A 189 1.98 -13.42 -9.14
N ASP A 190 2.44 -13.77 -7.94
CA ASP A 190 1.57 -14.05 -6.80
C ASP A 190 1.61 -12.95 -5.74
N VAL A 191 2.75 -12.24 -5.59
CA VAL A 191 2.89 -11.13 -4.64
C VAL A 191 2.12 -9.89 -5.07
N PHE A 192 2.23 -9.45 -6.33
CA PHE A 192 1.58 -8.22 -6.77
C PHE A 192 0.05 -8.29 -6.68
N PRO A 193 -0.64 -9.34 -7.19
CA PRO A 193 -2.09 -9.47 -6.98
C PRO A 193 -2.47 -9.66 -5.51
N THR A 194 -1.64 -10.32 -4.70
CA THR A 194 -1.86 -10.36 -3.24
C THR A 194 -1.85 -8.96 -2.63
N ALA A 195 -0.86 -8.13 -2.99
CA ALA A 195 -0.80 -6.76 -2.52
C ALA A 195 -1.97 -5.91 -3.01
N MET A 196 -2.45 -6.12 -4.25
CA MET A 196 -3.66 -5.46 -4.77
C MET A 196 -4.88 -5.79 -3.90
N SER A 197 -5.09 -7.06 -3.59
CA SER A 197 -6.18 -7.52 -2.72
C SER A 197 -6.06 -6.94 -1.31
N VAL A 198 -4.86 -6.96 -0.71
CA VAL A 198 -4.61 -6.42 0.63
C VAL A 198 -4.86 -4.91 0.68
N ALA A 199 -4.30 -4.13 -0.26
CA ALA A 199 -4.50 -2.69 -0.34
C ALA A 199 -5.99 -2.34 -0.51
N THR A 200 -6.67 -3.02 -1.43
CA THR A 200 -8.10 -2.79 -1.70
C THR A 200 -8.96 -3.14 -0.49
N ALA A 201 -8.72 -4.30 0.14
CA ALA A 201 -9.44 -4.72 1.33
C ALA A 201 -9.27 -3.72 2.48
N TYR A 202 -8.07 -3.20 2.67
CA TYR A 202 -7.79 -2.20 3.68
C TYR A 202 -8.51 -0.88 3.40
N GLU A 203 -8.42 -0.33 2.19
CA GLU A 203 -9.09 0.93 1.84
C GLU A 203 -10.62 0.82 1.90
N VAL A 204 -11.18 -0.33 1.51
CA VAL A 204 -12.62 -0.60 1.66
C VAL A 204 -13.02 -0.61 3.14
N GLN A 205 -12.22 -1.23 4.00
CA GLN A 205 -12.49 -1.39 5.42
C GLN A 205 -12.32 -0.09 6.22
N GLU A 206 -11.25 0.66 5.96
CA GLU A 206 -10.79 1.76 6.80
C GLU A 206 -11.17 3.15 6.25
N ALA A 207 -11.46 3.29 4.95
CA ALA A 207 -11.86 4.57 4.35
C ALA A 207 -13.30 4.52 3.82
N LEU A 208 -13.59 3.61 2.88
CA LEU A 208 -14.87 3.60 2.17
C LEU A 208 -16.05 3.26 3.08
N MET A 209 -15.99 2.15 3.82
CA MET A 209 -17.10 1.75 4.69
C MET A 209 -17.37 2.75 5.82
N PRO A 210 -16.36 3.30 6.52
CA PRO A 210 -16.58 4.40 7.47
C PRO A 210 -17.22 5.63 6.83
N GLY A 211 -16.72 6.08 5.66
CA GLY A 211 -17.31 7.21 4.93
C GLY A 211 -18.78 6.99 4.55
N LEU A 212 -19.12 5.79 4.06
CA LEU A 212 -20.51 5.41 3.78
C LEU A 212 -21.38 5.36 5.04
N ARG A 213 -20.83 4.98 6.20
CA ARG A 213 -21.58 5.00 7.47
C ARG A 213 -21.92 6.42 7.89
N VAL A 214 -20.96 7.35 7.79
CA VAL A 214 -21.17 8.78 8.08
C VAL A 214 -22.22 9.35 7.14
N LEU A 215 -22.04 9.20 5.83
CA LEU A 215 -23.00 9.71 4.84
C LEU A 215 -24.42 9.16 5.08
N ARG A 216 -24.54 7.86 5.37
CA ARG A 216 -25.84 7.24 5.68
C ARG A 216 -26.48 7.88 6.92
N GLN A 217 -25.72 8.07 8.00
CA GLN A 217 -26.24 8.66 9.24
C GLN A 217 -26.74 10.09 9.02
N GLU A 218 -25.98 10.91 8.29
CA GLU A 218 -26.37 12.29 7.98
C GLU A 218 -27.62 12.35 7.08
N LEU A 219 -27.72 11.47 6.07
CA LEU A 219 -28.90 11.37 5.22
C LEU A 219 -30.15 10.88 5.99
N GLU A 220 -29.98 9.94 6.92
CA GLU A 220 -31.06 9.47 7.79
C GLU A 220 -31.54 10.59 8.73
N ALA A 221 -30.62 11.31 9.37
CA ALA A 221 -30.95 12.44 10.24
C ALA A 221 -31.70 13.55 9.46
N LYS A 222 -31.26 13.89 8.24
CA LYS A 222 -31.96 14.86 7.40
C LYS A 222 -33.30 14.36 6.89
N SER A 223 -33.43 13.06 6.62
CA SER A 223 -34.72 12.45 6.27
C SER A 223 -35.76 12.63 7.39
N GLU A 224 -35.35 12.44 8.65
CA GLU A 224 -36.21 12.64 9.82
C GLU A 224 -36.52 14.13 10.08
N GLU A 225 -35.51 15.00 10.05
CA GLU A 225 -35.64 16.44 10.24
C GLU A 225 -36.63 17.05 9.23
N TRP A 226 -36.59 16.59 7.97
CA TRP A 226 -37.39 17.14 6.87
C TRP A 226 -38.65 16.33 6.57
N ALA A 227 -39.04 15.41 7.45
CA ALA A 227 -40.23 14.58 7.28
C ALA A 227 -41.53 15.40 7.14
N HIS A 228 -41.55 16.63 7.64
CA HIS A 228 -42.72 17.51 7.62
C HIS A 228 -42.76 18.48 6.42
N ILE A 229 -41.68 18.62 5.64
CA ILE A 229 -41.60 19.58 4.53
C ILE A 229 -42.20 18.94 3.27
N VAL A 230 -43.39 19.36 2.87
CA VAL A 230 -44.04 18.90 1.62
C VAL A 230 -43.45 19.64 0.42
N LYS A 231 -43.08 18.90 -0.64
CA LYS A 231 -42.58 19.43 -1.92
C LYS A 231 -43.29 18.79 -3.10
N ILE A 232 -43.18 19.42 -4.27
CA ILE A 232 -43.62 18.82 -5.54
C ILE A 232 -42.71 17.64 -5.91
N GLY A 233 -43.30 16.49 -6.23
CA GLY A 233 -42.56 15.37 -6.81
C GLY A 233 -42.21 15.66 -8.27
N ARG A 234 -41.16 15.01 -8.80
CA ARG A 234 -40.85 15.07 -10.24
C ARG A 234 -40.59 13.69 -10.82
N THR A 235 -41.29 13.38 -11.91
CA THR A 235 -41.03 12.20 -12.76
C THR A 235 -40.82 12.69 -14.19
N HIS A 236 -39.83 12.14 -14.90
CA HIS A 236 -39.40 12.68 -16.20
C HIS A 236 -39.08 14.19 -16.17
N LEU A 237 -38.62 14.70 -15.03
CA LEU A 237 -38.40 16.13 -14.73
C LEU A 237 -39.66 17.02 -14.78
N MET A 238 -40.86 16.43 -14.92
CA MET A 238 -42.14 17.12 -14.90
C MET A 238 -42.80 17.02 -13.51
N ASP A 239 -43.67 17.97 -13.19
CA ASP A 239 -44.39 18.01 -11.91
C ASP A 239 -45.28 16.77 -11.72
N ALA A 240 -45.28 16.23 -10.50
CA ALA A 240 -46.02 15.02 -10.12
C ALA A 240 -46.71 15.20 -8.76
N VAL A 241 -47.28 14.11 -8.22
CA VAL A 241 -47.91 14.13 -6.90
C VAL A 241 -46.93 14.55 -5.79
N PRO A 242 -47.37 15.28 -4.74
CA PRO A 242 -46.49 15.72 -3.67
C PRO A 242 -45.87 14.56 -2.86
N ILE A 243 -44.66 14.78 -2.38
CA ILE A 243 -43.95 13.94 -1.41
C ILE A 243 -43.31 14.85 -0.35
N THR A 244 -42.90 14.31 0.79
CA THR A 244 -42.08 15.09 1.72
C THR A 244 -40.61 15.06 1.30
N LEU A 245 -39.87 16.12 1.61
CA LEU A 245 -38.42 16.17 1.41
C LEU A 245 -37.73 15.05 2.20
N GLY A 246 -38.25 14.73 3.38
CA GLY A 246 -37.81 13.57 4.16
C GLY A 246 -37.95 12.23 3.43
N GLN A 247 -39.07 11.99 2.71
CA GLN A 247 -39.24 10.78 1.90
C GLN A 247 -38.21 10.67 0.77
N GLU A 248 -37.91 11.79 0.10
CA GLU A 248 -36.88 11.84 -0.95
C GLU A 248 -35.49 11.49 -0.38
N PHE A 249 -35.10 12.11 0.74
CA PHE A 249 -33.82 11.84 1.40
C PHE A 249 -33.74 10.43 2.01
N GLY A 250 -34.86 9.86 2.43
CA GLY A 250 -34.96 8.47 2.85
C GLY A 250 -34.57 7.50 1.72
N GLY A 251 -34.86 7.86 0.47
CA GLY A 251 -34.39 7.12 -0.72
C GLY A 251 -32.86 7.12 -0.83
N TYR A 252 -32.21 8.27 -0.64
CA TYR A 252 -30.75 8.40 -0.69
C TYR A 252 -30.07 7.64 0.47
N ALA A 253 -30.64 7.72 1.67
CA ALA A 253 -30.20 6.94 2.82
C ALA A 253 -30.25 5.43 2.55
N GLN A 254 -31.35 4.94 1.98
CA GLN A 254 -31.51 3.53 1.63
C GLN A 254 -30.52 3.08 0.54
N GLN A 255 -30.23 3.92 -0.46
CA GLN A 255 -29.18 3.62 -1.46
C GLN A 255 -27.81 3.46 -0.79
N THR A 256 -27.46 4.36 0.13
CA THR A 256 -26.19 4.31 0.86
C THR A 256 -26.10 3.05 1.75
N ARG A 257 -27.20 2.68 2.42
CA ARG A 257 -27.31 1.43 3.19
C ARG A 257 -27.05 0.20 2.31
N ASN A 258 -27.65 0.15 1.13
CA ASN A 258 -27.46 -0.95 0.18
C ASN A 258 -26.01 -1.01 -0.34
N SER A 259 -25.38 0.14 -0.59
CA SER A 259 -23.96 0.21 -0.98
C SER A 259 -23.04 -0.36 0.10
N LEU A 260 -23.33 -0.10 1.39
CA LEU A 260 -22.56 -0.69 2.51
C LEU A 260 -22.68 -2.22 2.54
N ILE A 261 -23.86 -2.77 2.25
CA ILE A 261 -24.07 -4.23 2.18
C ILE A 261 -23.24 -4.83 1.03
N ARG A 262 -23.27 -4.19 -0.15
CA ARG A 262 -22.49 -4.65 -1.32
C ARG A 262 -20.99 -4.59 -1.07
N ALA A 263 -20.49 -3.51 -0.47
CA ALA A 263 -19.08 -3.38 -0.10
C ALA A 263 -18.64 -4.51 0.84
N LYS A 264 -19.44 -4.83 1.87
CA LYS A 264 -19.18 -5.97 2.78
C LYS A 264 -19.19 -7.31 2.04
N GLY A 265 -20.10 -7.50 1.08
CA GLY A 265 -20.16 -8.71 0.26
C GLY A 265 -18.89 -8.91 -0.57
N ALA A 266 -18.36 -7.85 -1.17
CA ALA A 266 -17.14 -7.90 -1.98
C ALA A 266 -15.89 -8.31 -1.18
N MET A 267 -15.85 -8.00 0.14
CA MET A 267 -14.72 -8.35 1.01
C MET A 267 -14.44 -9.84 1.09
N VAL A 268 -15.44 -10.70 0.86
CA VAL A 268 -15.25 -12.16 0.87
C VAL A 268 -14.15 -12.57 -0.12
N HIS A 269 -14.25 -12.09 -1.37
CA HIS A 269 -13.30 -12.43 -2.43
C HIS A 269 -11.98 -11.65 -2.33
N LEU A 270 -12.01 -10.41 -1.83
CA LEU A 270 -10.79 -9.62 -1.63
C LEU A 270 -9.84 -10.23 -0.57
N THR A 271 -10.35 -11.11 0.29
CA THR A 271 -9.53 -11.79 1.31
C THR A 271 -8.97 -13.15 0.87
N GLU A 272 -9.26 -13.57 -0.37
CA GLU A 272 -8.64 -14.73 -1.01
C GLU A 272 -7.36 -14.27 -1.71
N LEU A 273 -6.19 -14.69 -1.18
CA LEU A 273 -4.90 -14.17 -1.60
C LEU A 273 -4.18 -15.14 -2.54
N ALA A 274 -3.51 -14.59 -3.56
CA ALA A 274 -2.80 -15.37 -4.58
C ALA A 274 -1.46 -15.96 -4.09
N ILE A 275 -0.91 -15.43 -2.99
CA ILE A 275 0.40 -15.79 -2.45
C ILE A 275 0.57 -17.30 -2.27
N GLY A 276 1.70 -17.84 -2.75
CA GLY A 276 1.98 -19.27 -2.78
C GLY A 276 1.69 -19.92 -4.14
N GLY A 277 0.98 -19.23 -5.03
CA GLY A 277 0.79 -19.66 -6.43
C GLY A 277 2.06 -19.57 -7.29
N THR A 278 3.07 -18.81 -6.85
CA THR A 278 4.34 -18.56 -7.55
C THR A 278 4.16 -18.08 -9.00
N ALA A 279 4.98 -18.55 -9.94
CA ALA A 279 5.04 -18.01 -11.30
C ALA A 279 3.80 -18.33 -12.15
N VAL A 280 3.21 -19.52 -11.97
CA VAL A 280 2.17 -20.09 -12.87
C VAL A 280 1.01 -20.80 -12.15
N GLY A 281 0.89 -20.67 -10.83
CA GLY A 281 -0.21 -21.26 -10.05
C GLY A 281 -0.01 -22.73 -9.64
N ARG A 282 1.23 -23.26 -9.69
CA ARG A 282 1.55 -24.62 -9.19
C ARG A 282 2.31 -24.50 -7.88
N HIS A 283 1.80 -25.16 -6.83
CA HIS A 283 2.53 -25.35 -5.57
C HIS A 283 3.64 -26.40 -5.75
N GLN A 284 4.82 -26.15 -5.17
CA GLN A 284 5.77 -27.19 -4.75
C GLN A 284 5.93 -27.09 -3.23
#